data_AF-A0A1W1W9N3-F1
#
_entry.id   AF-A0A1W1W9N3-F1
#
_cell.length_a   1.000
_cell.length_b   1.000
_cell.length_c   1.000
_cell.angle_alpha   90.00
_cell.angle_beta   90.00
_cell.angle_gamma   90.00
#
_symmetry.space_group_name_H-M   'P 1'
#
loop_
_entity.id
_entity.type
_entity.pdbx_description
1 polymer ?
#
loop_
_entity_poly.entity_id
_entity_poly.type
_entity_poly.pdbx_seq_one_letter_code
_entity_poly.pdbx_strand_id
1 'polypeptide(L)' 'MLTIMICPKCRRHPLRTVTNHISGDVYKICDNYPICSYVEDLEPWIPIDLISAEHPTPPMSHTA' A
#
# COMPACT_ATOMS: atom_id res chain seq x y z
N MET A 1 -11.33 -23.08 0.77
CA MET A 1 -10.41 -23.11 -0.40
C MET A 1 -9.51 -21.89 -0.27
N LEU A 2 -8.19 -22.04 -0.29
CA LEU A 2 -7.26 -20.91 -0.23
C LEU A 2 -7.09 -20.35 -1.66
N THR A 3 -7.52 -19.12 -1.92
CA THR A 3 -7.37 -18.51 -3.25
C THR A 3 -5.95 -17.98 -3.42
N ILE A 4 -5.16 -18.63 -4.27
CA ILE A 4 -3.81 -18.17 -4.63
C ILE A 4 -3.93 -17.14 -5.75
N MET A 5 -3.52 -15.89 -5.47
CA MET A 5 -3.48 -14.81 -6.45
C MET A 5 -2.15 -14.87 -7.22
N ILE A 6 -2.21 -15.09 -8.54
CA ILE A 6 -1.03 -15.07 -9.41
C ILE A 6 -0.67 -13.62 -9.76
N CYS A 7 0.63 -13.29 -9.70
CA CYS A 7 1.12 -11.95 -10.01
C CYS A 7 0.74 -11.53 -11.45
N PRO A 8 0.09 -10.39 -11.65
CA PRO A 8 -0.38 -9.95 -12.98
C PRO A 8 0.77 -9.48 -13.89
N LYS A 9 1.91 -9.05 -13.31
CA LYS A 9 3.08 -8.58 -14.07
C LYS A 9 3.84 -9.72 -14.74
N CYS A 10 4.22 -10.76 -13.98
CA CYS A 10 5.02 -11.87 -14.51
C CYS A 10 4.19 -13.10 -14.90
N ARG A 11 2.95 -13.22 -14.40
CA ARG A 11 2.01 -14.33 -14.66
C ARG A 11 2.58 -15.73 -14.36
N ARG A 12 3.59 -15.83 -13.49
CA ARG A 12 4.29 -17.09 -13.15
C ARG A 12 4.32 -17.38 -11.65
N HIS A 13 4.50 -16.36 -10.83
CA HIS A 13 4.67 -16.50 -9.39
C HIS A 13 3.48 -15.90 -8.65
N PRO A 14 3.12 -16.42 -7.47
CA PRO A 14 2.05 -15.86 -6.65
C PRO A 14 2.42 -14.52 -6.03
N LEU A 15 1.42 -13.85 -5.47
CA LEU A 15 1.58 -12.72 -4.57
C LEU A 15 1.61 -13.20 -3.12
N ARG A 16 2.50 -12.62 -2.32
CA ARG A 16 2.50 -12.74 -0.85
C ARG A 16 2.17 -11.39 -0.21
N THR A 17 1.47 -11.44 0.91
CA THR A 17 1.23 -10.25 1.75
C THR A 17 2.43 -9.99 2.64
N VAL A 18 2.79 -8.73 2.80
CA VAL A 18 3.88 -8.25 3.63
C VAL A 18 3.37 -7.08 4.46
N THR A 19 3.79 -7.02 5.71
CA THR A 19 3.58 -5.86 6.57
C THR A 19 4.92 -5.16 6.76
N ASN A 20 4.97 -3.86 6.50
CA ASN A 20 6.10 -3.04 6.87
C ASN A 20 6.10 -2.87 8.39
N HIS A 21 7.14 -3.36 9.07
CA HIS A 21 7.23 -3.28 10.52
C HIS A 21 7.44 -1.85 11.05
N ILE A 22 7.88 -0.92 10.22
CA ILE A 22 8.17 0.46 10.61
C ILE A 22 6.91 1.33 10.48
N SER A 23 6.24 1.30 9.32
CA SER A 23 5.04 2.11 9.07
C SER A 23 3.73 1.40 9.43
N GLY A 24 3.73 0.07 9.50
CA GLY A 24 2.52 -0.74 9.67
C GLY A 24 1.78 -1.03 8.37
N ASP A 25 2.23 -0.49 7.24
CA ASP A 25 1.57 -0.66 5.94
C ASP A 25 1.53 -2.12 5.52
N VAL A 26 0.41 -2.54 4.95
CA VAL A 26 0.23 -3.89 4.40
C VAL A 26 0.18 -3.80 2.88
N TYR A 27 0.99 -4.61 2.20
CA TYR A 27 1.04 -4.63 0.75
C TYR A 27 1.22 -6.06 0.23
N LYS A 28 0.83 -6.31 -1.02
CA LYS A 28 1.12 -7.53 -1.75
C LYS A 28 2.35 -7.33 -2.62
N ILE A 29 3.22 -8.32 -2.66
CA ILE A 29 4.42 -8.32 -3.48
C ILE A 29 4.54 -9.64 -4.23
N CYS A 30 5.15 -9.63 -5.42
CA CYS A 30 5.48 -10.86 -6.13
C CYS A 30 6.50 -11.69 -5.36
N ASP A 31 6.29 -13.01 -5.31
CA ASP A 31 7.24 -13.95 -4.68
C ASP A 31 8.60 -14.00 -5.36
N ASN A 32 8.68 -13.60 -6.63
CA ASN A 32 9.94 -13.52 -7.36
C ASN A 32 10.60 -12.13 -7.27
N TYR A 33 10.25 -11.32 -6.26
CA TYR A 33 10.96 -10.08 -5.98
C TYR A 33 12.40 -10.39 -5.50
N PRO A 34 13.45 -9.66 -5.96
CA PRO A 34 13.41 -8.43 -6.75
C PRO A 34 13.37 -8.61 -8.28
N ILE A 35 13.44 -9.83 -8.81
CA ILE A 35 13.43 -10.11 -10.26
C ILE A 35 12.12 -9.63 -10.91
N CYS A 36 10.99 -9.80 -10.23
CA CYS A 36 9.71 -9.18 -10.58
C CYS A 36 9.33 -8.11 -9.55
N SER A 37 9.45 -6.83 -9.92
CA SER A 37 9.18 -5.68 -9.05
C SER A 37 7.69 -5.30 -8.91
N TYR A 38 6.77 -6.25 -9.04
CA TYR A 38 5.35 -5.96 -8.80
C TYR A 38 5.05 -5.84 -7.31
N VAL A 39 4.47 -4.69 -6.93
CA VAL A 39 3.99 -4.37 -5.59
C VAL A 39 2.60 -3.73 -5.77
N GLU A 40 1.65 -4.11 -4.92
CA GLU A 40 0.30 -3.56 -4.85
C GLU A 40 0.02 -3.21 -3.40
N ASP A 41 -0.18 -1.93 -3.12
CA ASP A 41 -0.55 -1.46 -1.79
C ASP A 41 -1.95 -1.98 -1.45
N LEU A 42 -2.14 -2.54 -0.26
CA LEU A 42 -3.49 -2.67 0.28
C LEU A 42 -3.76 -1.34 0.96
N GLU A 43 -4.48 -0.45 0.30
CA GLU A 43 -5.05 0.69 1.00
C GLU A 43 -5.81 0.15 2.21
N PRO A 44 -5.43 0.52 3.44
CA PRO A 44 -6.26 0.22 4.58
C PRO A 44 -7.61 0.88 4.34
N TRP A 45 -8.70 0.13 4.47
CA TRP A 45 -10.02 0.73 4.51
C TRP A 45 -10.08 1.57 5.78
N ILE A 46 -9.77 2.85 5.66
CA ILE A 46 -9.96 3.84 6.72
C ILE A 46 -11.35 4.43 6.46
N PRO A 47 -12.32 4.25 7.36
CA PRO A 47 -13.57 4.98 7.34
C PRO A 47 -13.29 6.48 7.14
N ILE A 48 -13.93 7.13 6.15
CA ILE A 48 -13.66 8.52 5.77
C ILE A 48 -13.82 9.48 6.97
N ASP A 49 -14.68 9.11 7.92
CA ASP A 49 -14.90 9.79 9.20
C ASP A 49 -13.68 9.82 10.13
N LEU A 50 -12.68 8.95 9.95
CA LEU A 50 -11.42 8.97 10.71
C LEU A 50 -10.32 9.82 10.04
N ILE A 51 -10.50 10.27 8.79
CA ILE A 51 -9.48 11.01 8.01
C ILE A 51 -9.47 12.52 8.35
N SER A 52 -10.40 13.01 9.18
CA SER A 52 -10.58 14.46 9.45
C SER A 52 -9.50 15.14 10.31
N ALA A 53 -8.47 14.46 10.81
CA ALA A 53 -7.54 15.07 11.76
C ALA A 53 -6.19 15.55 11.19
N GLU A 54 -5.84 15.24 9.93
CA GLU A 54 -4.50 15.54 9.41
C GLU A 54 -4.50 16.03 7.96
N HIS A 55 -5.25 17.10 7.67
CA HIS A 55 -4.81 18.03 6.62
C HIS A 55 -4.07 19.18 7.30
N PRO A 56 -2.71 19.22 7.26
CA PRO A 56 -2.02 20.47 7.54
C PRO A 56 -2.42 21.43 6.43
N THR A 57 -3.29 22.39 6.77
CA THR A 57 -3.47 23.57 5.94
C THR A 57 -2.10 24.22 5.76
N PRO A 58 -1.67 24.51 4.51
CA PRO A 58 -0.43 25.26 4.34
C PRO A 58 -0.60 26.61 5.06
N PRO A 59 0.42 27.09 5.81
CA PRO A 59 0.33 28.40 6.42
C PRO A 59 0.27 29.43 5.29
N MET A 60 -0.91 30.01 5.07
CA MET A 60 -1.05 31.22 4.27
C MET A 60 -0.23 32.32 4.98
N SER A 61 0.97 32.54 4.47
CA SER A 61 1.89 33.57 4.96
C SER A 61 1.73 34.83 4.12
N HIS A 62 1.90 35.97 4.81
CA HIS A 62 2.06 37.37 4.34
C HIS A 62 0.74 38.13 4.08
N THR A 63 0.33 39.06 4.96
CA THR A 63 0.86 40.40 5.29
C THR A 63 0.73 41.40 4.15
N ALA A 64 -0.22 42.34 4.29
CA ALA A 64 -0.08 43.79 4.06
C ALA A 64 -1.32 44.51 4.63
#